data_AF-A0A819RLR6-F1
#
_entry.id   AF-A0A819RLR6-F1
#
_cell.length_a   1.000
_cell.length_b   1.000
_cell.length_c   1.000
_cell.angle_alpha   90.00
_cell.angle_beta   90.00
_cell.angle_gamma   90.00
#
_symmetry.space_group_name_H-M   'P 1'
#
loop_
_entity.id
_entity.type
_entity.pdbx_description
1 polymer ?
#
loop_
_entity_poly.entity_id
_entity_poly.type
_entity_poly.pdbx_seq_one_letter_code
_entity_poly.pdbx_strand_id
1 'polypeptide(L)'
;IAIQIPDVFQTNQKENNYSNTTFCRFRACFYLFCCIAKILSYLIQAVSRYFITVLHRHRQLLTYRTNIIMIILNWTLPIIIACSFLTSPIGFQYESESHFCTLTSKVFHTSFTLMVVAFVIPVNIIITLYVLILKHTTHTNRVQPSTITRKNNKRNLKVYRNILMLLGIVLIGGTPYLLCILINKFSATPWPLYSMAVLFITMAAIVESVTIFLTNKDVKRIVYAKINVFQAEKTETFTIETTMKTMTTHNQLKKRQTITINA
;
A
#
# COMPACT_ATOMS: atom_id res chain seq x y z
N ILE A 1 0.62 39.43 -16.11
CA ILE A 1 1.25 38.50 -17.08
C ILE A 1 0.33 37.29 -17.17
N ALA A 2 -0.57 37.32 -18.16
CA ALA A 2 -1.52 36.24 -18.40
C ALA A 2 -0.80 35.14 -19.16
N ILE A 3 -0.62 33.99 -18.54
CA ILE A 3 -0.09 32.80 -19.21
C ILE A 3 -1.26 32.19 -19.98
N GLN A 4 -1.39 32.54 -21.26
CA GLN A 4 -2.20 31.77 -22.21
C GLN A 4 -1.53 30.42 -22.40
N ILE A 5 -2.14 29.37 -21.85
CA ILE A 5 -1.79 27.98 -22.12
C ILE A 5 -2.51 27.58 -23.43
N PRO A 6 -1.88 26.86 -24.36
CA PRO A 6 -2.40 26.68 -25.72
C PRO A 6 -3.66 25.82 -25.78
N ASP A 7 -4.57 26.19 -26.69
CA ASP A 7 -5.84 25.53 -27.04
C ASP A 7 -5.74 24.05 -27.51
N VAL A 8 -4.55 23.45 -27.47
CA VAL A 8 -4.30 22.05 -27.85
C VAL A 8 -4.94 21.07 -26.85
N PHE A 9 -5.28 21.51 -25.63
CA PHE A 9 -6.01 20.68 -24.66
C PHE A 9 -7.54 20.74 -24.79
N GLN A 10 -8.10 21.72 -25.52
CA GLN A 10 -9.57 21.89 -25.60
C GLN A 10 -10.21 21.13 -26.77
N THR A 11 -9.48 20.82 -27.84
CA THR A 11 -10.06 20.21 -29.05
C THR A 11 -10.21 18.68 -28.98
N ASN A 12 -9.65 18.02 -27.97
CA ASN A 12 -9.96 16.61 -27.65
C ASN A 12 -11.12 16.44 -26.66
N GLN A 13 -11.79 17.54 -26.27
CA GLN A 13 -12.72 17.57 -25.14
C GLN A 13 -14.20 17.38 -25.55
N LYS A 14 -14.52 17.25 -26.84
CA LYS A 14 -15.91 17.13 -27.34
C LYS A 14 -16.30 15.81 -28.02
N GLU A 15 -15.37 14.89 -28.34
CA GLU A 15 -15.71 13.70 -29.15
C GLU A 15 -15.51 12.32 -28.52
N ASN A 16 -14.98 12.19 -27.30
CA ASN A 16 -15.02 10.92 -26.55
C ASN A 16 -16.08 10.94 -25.44
N ASN A 17 -17.34 11.12 -25.88
CA ASN A 17 -18.54 10.91 -25.08
C ASN A 17 -18.43 9.65 -24.19
N TYR A 18 -18.67 9.79 -22.89
CA TYR A 18 -19.14 8.69 -22.03
C TYR A 18 -18.28 7.40 -21.93
N SER A 19 -16.95 7.39 -22.09
CA SER A 19 -16.21 6.10 -22.12
C SER A 19 -16.12 5.32 -20.78
N ASN A 20 -16.85 5.74 -19.75
CA ASN A 20 -17.82 4.95 -18.99
C ASN A 20 -18.05 5.64 -17.63
N THR A 21 -19.10 6.46 -17.47
CA THR A 21 -19.46 7.07 -16.17
C THR A 21 -19.55 6.02 -15.05
N THR A 22 -20.03 4.82 -15.39
CA THR A 22 -20.06 3.64 -14.50
C THR A 22 -18.66 3.14 -14.15
N PHE A 23 -17.75 3.01 -15.12
CA PHE A 23 -16.36 2.58 -14.88
C PHE A 23 -15.58 3.59 -14.04
N CYS A 24 -15.80 4.89 -14.29
CA CYS A 24 -15.24 5.97 -13.50
C CYS A 24 -15.68 5.87 -12.03
N ARG A 25 -16.98 5.68 -11.79
CA ARG A 25 -17.54 5.47 -10.44
C ARG A 25 -16.99 4.21 -9.79
N PHE A 26 -16.92 3.10 -10.54
CA PHE A 26 -16.38 1.84 -10.03
C PHE A 26 -14.90 1.96 -9.66
N ARG A 27 -14.09 2.62 -10.50
CA ARG A 27 -12.68 2.89 -10.23
C ARG A 27 -12.50 3.74 -8.97
N ALA A 28 -13.27 4.81 -8.83
CA ALA A 28 -13.21 5.68 -7.64
C ALA A 28 -13.65 4.92 -6.37
N CYS A 29 -14.70 4.11 -6.48
CA CYS A 29 -15.18 3.25 -5.41
C CYS A 29 -14.13 2.22 -4.99
N PHE A 30 -13.53 1.51 -5.95
CA PHE A 30 -12.47 0.53 -5.70
C PHE A 30 -11.24 1.19 -5.06
N TYR A 31 -10.83 2.35 -5.56
CA TYR A 31 -9.74 3.12 -4.99
C TYR A 31 -10.02 3.49 -3.53
N LEU A 32 -11.21 4.03 -3.23
CA LEU A 32 -11.61 4.37 -1.87
C LEU A 32 -11.66 3.13 -0.98
N PHE A 33 -12.26 2.04 -1.46
CA PHE A 33 -12.30 0.75 -0.77
C PHE A 33 -10.90 0.29 -0.36
N CYS A 34 -9.93 0.30 -1.29
CA CYS A 34 -8.55 -0.08 -1.00
C CYS A 34 -7.91 0.81 0.07
N CYS A 35 -8.13 2.12 0.03
CA CYS A 35 -7.62 3.05 1.05
C CYS A 35 -8.18 2.73 2.45
N ILE A 36 -9.50 2.52 2.56
CA ILE A 36 -10.15 2.23 3.84
C ILE A 36 -9.72 0.86 4.36
N ALA A 37 -9.75 -0.17 3.50
CA ALA A 37 -9.35 -1.53 3.85
C ALA A 37 -7.91 -1.59 4.36
N LYS A 38 -7.00 -0.82 3.74
CA LYS A 38 -5.62 -0.70 4.19
C LYS A 38 -5.51 -0.12 5.60
N ILE A 39 -6.21 0.97 5.89
CA ILE A 39 -6.18 1.62 7.21
C ILE A 39 -6.78 0.71 8.28
N LEU A 40 -7.92 0.06 8.00
CA LEU A 40 -8.51 -0.91 8.91
C LEU A 40 -7.59 -2.12 9.13
N SER A 41 -6.80 -2.52 8.13
CA SER A 41 -5.81 -3.57 8.29
C SER A 41 -4.72 -3.17 9.30
N TYR A 42 -4.26 -1.92 9.27
CA TYR A 42 -3.35 -1.39 10.29
C TYR A 42 -3.99 -1.31 11.67
N LEU A 43 -5.27 -0.94 11.73
CA LEU A 43 -6.04 -0.92 12.97
C LEU A 43 -6.14 -2.31 13.60
N ILE A 44 -6.51 -3.33 12.83
CA ILE A 44 -6.61 -4.71 13.31
C ILE A 44 -5.25 -5.23 13.77
N GLN A 45 -4.17 -4.90 13.03
CA GLN A 45 -2.83 -5.23 13.48
C GLN A 45 -2.49 -4.56 14.82
N ALA A 46 -2.86 -3.30 15.03
CA ALA A 46 -2.68 -2.60 16.30
C ALA A 46 -3.50 -3.23 17.43
N VAL A 47 -4.77 -3.52 17.20
CA VAL A 47 -5.69 -4.17 18.15
C VAL A 47 -5.20 -5.56 18.54
N SER A 48 -4.82 -6.39 17.57
CA SER A 48 -4.29 -7.73 17.82
C SER A 48 -3.06 -7.70 18.74
N ARG A 49 -2.15 -6.75 18.51
CA ARG A 49 -0.98 -6.55 19.37
C ARG A 49 -1.32 -6.03 20.75
N TYR A 50 -2.31 -5.15 20.83
CA TYR A 50 -2.81 -4.64 22.10
C TYR A 50 -3.39 -5.78 22.94
N PHE A 51 -4.20 -6.66 22.34
CA PHE A 51 -4.74 -7.84 23.02
C PHE A 51 -3.64 -8.76 23.54
N ILE A 52 -2.63 -9.06 22.72
CA ILE A 52 -1.51 -9.93 23.12
C ILE A 52 -0.65 -9.29 24.21
N THR A 53 -0.40 -7.97 24.15
CA THR A 53 0.58 -7.32 25.03
C THR A 53 -0.04 -6.87 26.35
N VAL A 54 -1.22 -6.25 26.31
CA VAL A 54 -1.85 -5.62 27.48
C VAL A 54 -2.90 -6.56 28.09
N LEU A 55 -3.75 -7.16 27.27
CA LEU A 55 -4.84 -8.04 27.73
C LEU A 55 -4.47 -9.53 27.73
N HIS A 56 -3.19 -9.87 27.92
CA HIS A 56 -2.73 -11.27 27.95
C HIS A 56 -3.50 -12.14 28.96
N ARG A 57 -4.06 -11.53 30.01
CA ARG A 57 -4.86 -12.18 31.06
C ARG A 57 -6.24 -12.65 30.55
N HIS A 58 -6.79 -12.03 29.51
CA HIS A 58 -8.09 -12.40 28.94
C HIS A 58 -7.91 -13.39 27.79
N ARG A 59 -7.74 -14.67 28.14
CA ARG A 59 -7.51 -15.77 27.17
C ARG A 59 -8.59 -15.87 26.09
N GLN A 60 -9.82 -15.47 26.39
CA GLN A 60 -10.94 -15.46 25.44
C GLN A 60 -10.74 -14.48 24.26
N LEU A 61 -10.03 -13.37 24.47
CA LEU A 61 -9.78 -12.36 23.43
C LEU A 61 -8.61 -12.73 22.50
N LEU A 62 -7.78 -13.70 22.89
CA LEU A 62 -6.72 -14.28 22.06
C LEU A 62 -7.20 -15.47 21.20
N THR A 63 -8.51 -15.78 21.23
CA THR A 63 -9.05 -16.94 20.52
C THR A 63 -9.05 -16.73 19.01
N TYR A 64 -8.86 -17.81 18.26
CA TYR A 64 -8.94 -17.83 16.78
C TYR A 64 -10.23 -17.17 16.25
N ARG A 65 -11.35 -17.36 16.95
CA ARG A 65 -12.66 -16.77 16.61
C ARG A 65 -12.60 -15.23 16.54
N THR A 66 -11.91 -14.58 17.47
CA THR A 66 -11.79 -13.10 17.50
C THR A 66 -10.99 -12.60 16.30
N ASN A 67 -9.91 -13.30 15.92
CA ASN A 67 -9.14 -12.95 14.73
C ASN A 67 -9.96 -13.11 13.45
N ILE A 68 -10.77 -14.16 13.34
CA ILE A 68 -11.70 -14.35 12.21
C ILE A 68 -12.70 -13.19 12.13
N ILE A 69 -13.32 -12.81 13.26
CA ILE A 69 -14.26 -11.68 13.30
C ILE A 69 -13.58 -10.39 12.85
N MET A 70 -12.36 -10.11 13.32
CA MET A 70 -11.61 -8.93 12.88
C MET A 70 -11.35 -8.94 11.37
N ILE A 71 -10.97 -10.08 10.80
CA ILE A 71 -10.77 -10.22 9.35
C ILE A 71 -12.07 -9.94 8.61
N ILE A 72 -13.19 -10.52 9.04
CA ILE A 72 -14.50 -10.27 8.40
C ILE A 72 -14.83 -8.77 8.43
N LEU A 73 -14.68 -8.12 9.59
CA LEU A 73 -14.91 -6.67 9.74
C LEU A 73 -13.98 -5.83 8.86
N ASN A 74 -12.73 -6.27 8.66
CA ASN A 74 -11.77 -5.59 7.77
C ASN A 74 -12.25 -5.49 6.33
N TRP A 75 -13.01 -6.49 5.86
CA TRP A 75 -13.48 -6.56 4.48
C TRP A 75 -14.88 -5.95 4.34
N THR A 76 -15.77 -6.20 5.30
CA THR A 76 -17.15 -5.73 5.22
C THR A 76 -17.28 -4.23 5.45
N LEU A 77 -16.57 -3.65 6.42
CA LEU A 77 -16.69 -2.21 6.72
C LEU A 77 -16.25 -1.32 5.55
N PRO A 78 -15.10 -1.55 4.88
CA PRO A 78 -14.72 -0.76 3.71
C PRO A 78 -15.71 -0.90 2.55
N ILE A 79 -16.27 -2.09 2.32
CA ILE A 79 -17.29 -2.31 1.28
C ILE A 79 -18.53 -1.47 1.59
N ILE A 80 -19.03 -1.55 2.82
CA ILE A 80 -20.23 -0.79 3.23
C ILE A 80 -19.99 0.71 3.05
N ILE A 81 -18.85 1.22 3.54
CA ILE A 81 -18.52 2.65 3.43
C ILE A 81 -18.37 3.04 1.96
N ALA A 82 -17.57 2.35 1.15
CA ALA A 82 -17.32 2.72 -0.24
C ALA A 82 -18.60 2.62 -1.10
N CYS A 83 -19.39 1.55 -0.95
CA CYS A 83 -20.63 1.36 -1.69
C CYS A 83 -21.73 2.36 -1.30
N SER A 84 -21.73 2.86 -0.06
CA SER A 84 -22.70 3.90 0.36
C SER A 84 -22.60 5.19 -0.47
N PHE A 85 -21.42 5.50 -1.02
CA PHE A 85 -21.23 6.65 -1.91
C PHE A 85 -21.54 6.33 -3.38
N LEU A 86 -21.66 5.05 -3.74
CA LEU A 86 -22.01 4.63 -5.10
C LEU A 86 -23.48 4.92 -5.42
N THR A 87 -24.36 4.81 -4.42
CA THR A 87 -25.80 5.09 -4.55
C THR A 87 -26.12 6.59 -4.50
N SER A 88 -25.19 7.41 -4.00
CA SER A 88 -25.36 8.87 -3.99
C SER A 88 -25.06 9.47 -5.37
N PRO A 89 -25.99 10.24 -5.98
CA PRO A 89 -25.76 10.89 -7.28
C PRO A 89 -24.62 11.92 -7.23
N ILE A 90 -24.24 12.35 -6.02
CA ILE A 90 -23.25 13.37 -5.71
C ILE A 90 -21.90 12.74 -5.29
N GLY A 91 -21.82 11.42 -5.10
CA GLY A 91 -20.64 10.74 -4.57
C GLY A 91 -19.44 10.75 -5.52
N PHE A 92 -19.41 9.79 -6.44
CA PHE A 92 -18.28 9.61 -7.37
C PHE A 92 -18.57 10.27 -8.71
N GLN A 93 -17.73 11.24 -9.07
CA GLN A 93 -17.83 11.99 -10.31
C GLN A 93 -16.45 12.19 -10.93
N TYR A 94 -16.44 12.42 -12.25
CA TYR A 94 -15.23 12.84 -12.94
C TYR A 94 -14.97 14.30 -12.61
N GLU A 95 -13.82 14.58 -12.00
CA GLU A 95 -13.43 15.95 -11.64
C GLU A 95 -12.57 16.51 -12.78
N SER A 96 -13.14 17.40 -13.59
CA SER A 96 -12.46 18.06 -14.73
C SER A 96 -11.14 18.69 -14.33
N GLU A 97 -11.07 19.20 -13.10
CA GLU A 97 -9.92 19.93 -12.58
C GLU A 97 -8.68 19.04 -12.33
N SER A 98 -8.91 17.74 -12.12
CA SER A 98 -7.82 16.79 -11.88
C SER A 98 -7.70 15.76 -13.00
N HIS A 99 -8.66 15.69 -13.92
CA HIS A 99 -8.82 14.61 -14.89
C HIS A 99 -8.90 13.20 -14.23
N PHE A 100 -9.29 13.13 -12.96
CA PHE A 100 -9.45 11.89 -12.21
C PHE A 100 -10.91 11.66 -11.77
N CYS A 101 -11.24 10.37 -11.64
CA CYS A 101 -12.48 9.92 -11.01
C CYS A 101 -12.27 9.81 -9.50
N THR A 102 -12.92 10.69 -8.73
CA THR A 102 -12.77 10.73 -7.27
C THR A 102 -14.10 11.10 -6.60
N LEU A 103 -14.14 11.02 -5.27
CA LEU A 103 -15.25 11.60 -4.51
C LEU A 103 -15.19 13.12 -4.66
N THR A 104 -16.31 13.76 -5.01
CA THR A 104 -16.31 15.21 -5.23
C THR A 104 -15.92 15.97 -3.96
N SER A 105 -14.81 16.70 -4.06
CA SER A 105 -14.31 17.58 -3.00
C SER A 105 -15.14 18.87 -2.85
N LYS A 106 -15.99 19.16 -3.84
CA LYS A 106 -16.88 20.33 -3.89
C LYS A 106 -17.99 20.26 -2.84
N VAL A 107 -18.39 19.05 -2.44
CA VAL A 107 -19.41 18.86 -1.39
C VAL A 107 -18.71 18.64 -0.06
N PHE A 108 -18.46 19.77 0.63
CA PHE A 108 -17.70 19.83 1.87
C PHE A 108 -18.19 18.81 2.90
N HIS A 109 -19.49 18.78 3.21
CA HIS A 109 -20.03 17.90 4.27
C HIS A 109 -19.76 16.42 4.01
N THR A 110 -19.96 15.96 2.77
CA THR A 110 -19.76 14.56 2.36
C THR A 110 -18.27 14.19 2.43
N SER A 111 -17.42 15.00 1.80
CA SER A 111 -15.97 14.75 1.75
C SER A 111 -15.32 14.85 3.13
N PHE A 112 -15.70 15.84 3.94
CA PHE A 112 -15.19 16.00 5.31
C PHE A 112 -15.64 14.85 6.22
N THR A 113 -16.92 14.45 6.16
CA THR A 113 -17.43 13.33 6.97
C THR A 113 -16.71 12.04 6.63
N LEU A 114 -16.53 11.74 5.34
CA LEU A 114 -15.77 10.56 4.92
C LEU A 114 -14.34 10.61 5.44
N MET A 115 -13.66 11.73 5.27
CA MET A 115 -12.28 11.93 5.74
C MET A 115 -12.16 11.69 7.25
N VAL A 116 -13.09 12.21 8.05
CA VAL A 116 -13.10 12.02 9.50
C VAL A 116 -13.34 10.55 9.86
N VAL A 117 -14.39 9.94 9.30
CA VAL A 117 -14.82 8.58 9.65
C VAL A 117 -13.83 7.52 9.15
N ALA A 118 -13.32 7.67 7.94
CA ALA A 118 -12.49 6.67 7.29
C ALA A 118 -10.98 6.82 7.57
N PHE A 119 -10.52 8.03 7.91
CA PHE A 119 -9.08 8.28 8.12
C PHE A 119 -8.78 8.79 9.54
N VAL A 120 -9.38 9.91 9.95
CA VAL A 120 -9.02 10.56 11.23
C VAL A 120 -9.32 9.65 12.42
N ILE A 121 -10.53 9.09 12.50
CA ILE A 121 -10.93 8.22 13.62
C ILE A 121 -10.03 6.96 13.68
N PRO A 122 -9.89 6.15 12.60
CA PRO A 122 -9.03 4.96 12.64
C PRO A 122 -7.57 5.27 12.97
N VAL A 123 -7.00 6.34 12.40
CA VAL A 123 -5.61 6.74 12.68
C VAL A 123 -5.41 7.13 14.15
N ASN A 124 -6.34 7.89 14.73
CA ASN A 124 -6.27 8.25 16.15
C ASN A 124 -6.38 7.03 17.06
N ILE A 125 -7.25 6.05 16.73
CA ILE A 125 -7.35 4.80 17.49
C ILE A 125 -6.03 4.04 17.40
N ILE A 126 -5.43 3.92 16.21
CA ILE A 126 -4.12 3.26 16.01
C ILE A 126 -3.05 3.90 16.90
N ILE A 127 -2.92 5.24 16.86
CA ILE A 127 -1.94 5.98 17.66
C ILE A 127 -2.17 5.73 19.15
N THR A 128 -3.42 5.83 19.61
CA THR A 128 -3.79 5.64 21.02
C THR A 128 -3.45 4.23 21.50
N LEU A 129 -3.81 3.20 20.73
CA LEU A 129 -3.48 1.81 21.05
C LEU A 129 -1.97 1.62 21.19
N TYR A 130 -1.18 2.22 20.29
CA TYR A 130 0.27 2.10 20.38
C TYR A 130 0.87 2.84 21.57
N VAL A 131 0.38 4.04 21.91
CA VAL A 131 0.80 4.75 23.13
C VAL A 131 0.51 3.89 24.37
N LEU A 132 -0.66 3.25 24.44
CA LEU A 132 -1.01 2.35 25.53
C LEU A 132 -0.09 1.12 25.60
N ILE A 133 0.23 0.50 24.46
CA ILE A 133 1.18 -0.63 24.39
C ILE A 133 2.57 -0.20 24.89
N LEU A 134 3.06 0.97 24.47
CA LEU A 134 4.37 1.47 24.88
C LEU A 134 4.42 1.79 26.37
N LYS A 135 3.37 2.43 26.91
CA LYS A 135 3.26 2.74 28.35
C LYS A 135 3.23 1.45 29.17
N HIS A 136 2.41 0.48 28.79
CA HIS A 136 2.33 -0.81 29.47
C HIS A 136 3.68 -1.54 29.44
N THR A 137 4.31 -1.61 28.27
CA THR A 137 5.54 -2.38 28.14
C THR A 137 6.73 -1.72 28.83
N THR A 138 6.77 -0.38 28.87
CA THR A 138 7.80 0.35 29.62
C THR A 138 7.65 0.12 31.13
N HIS A 139 6.41 0.14 31.64
CA HIS A 139 6.12 -0.15 33.03
C HIS A 139 6.51 -1.59 33.40
N THR A 140 6.05 -2.59 32.64
CA THR A 140 6.34 -4.00 32.91
C THR A 140 7.84 -4.31 32.83
N ASN A 141 8.58 -3.73 31.89
CA ASN A 141 10.04 -3.94 31.80
C ASN A 141 10.80 -3.32 32.98
N ARG A 142 10.28 -2.25 33.61
CA ARG A 142 10.89 -1.65 34.81
C ARG A 142 10.66 -2.53 36.05
N VAL A 143 9.48 -3.14 36.16
CA VAL A 143 9.08 -3.92 37.35
C VAL A 143 9.58 -5.37 37.27
N GLN A 144 9.57 -6.00 36.09
CA GLN A 144 10.02 -7.38 35.90
C GLN A 144 10.77 -7.54 34.56
N PRO A 145 12.10 -7.39 34.55
CA PRO A 145 12.89 -7.55 33.33
C PRO A 145 13.05 -9.04 32.99
N SER A 146 12.09 -9.62 32.25
CA SER A 146 12.28 -10.94 31.66
C SER A 146 12.90 -10.83 30.25
N THR A 147 13.89 -11.68 29.96
CA THR A 147 14.60 -11.71 28.67
C THR A 147 13.67 -12.07 27.50
N ILE A 148 12.68 -12.94 27.73
CA ILE A 148 11.66 -13.36 26.76
C ILE A 148 10.72 -12.20 26.42
N THR A 149 10.19 -11.50 27.43
CA THR A 149 9.31 -10.33 27.23
C THR A 149 10.05 -9.20 26.52
N ARG A 150 11.34 -8.99 26.84
CA ARG A 150 12.19 -8.00 26.16
C ARG A 150 12.40 -8.32 24.68
N LYS A 151 12.63 -9.57 24.31
CA LYS A 151 12.79 -10.00 22.90
C LYS A 151 11.48 -9.85 22.11
N ASN A 152 10.36 -10.26 22.69
CA ASN A 152 9.04 -10.10 22.08
C ASN A 152 8.67 -8.62 21.90
N ASN A 153 8.96 -7.78 22.90
CA ASN A 153 8.72 -6.35 22.80
C ASN A 153 9.57 -5.69 21.70
N LYS A 154 10.86 -6.05 21.57
CA LYS A 154 11.71 -5.54 20.49
C LYS A 154 11.15 -5.89 19.10
N ARG A 155 10.66 -7.12 18.92
CA ARG A 155 9.99 -7.55 17.67
C ARG A 155 8.69 -6.75 17.44
N ASN A 156 7.87 -6.57 18.47
CA ASN A 156 6.63 -5.81 18.38
C ASN A 156 6.89 -4.34 18.06
N LEU A 157 7.87 -3.72 18.71
CA LEU A 157 8.29 -2.34 18.49
C LEU A 157 8.76 -2.12 17.05
N LYS A 158 9.49 -3.08 16.47
CA LYS A 158 9.93 -2.98 15.08
C LYS A 158 8.74 -2.88 14.13
N VAL A 159 7.76 -3.76 14.28
CA VAL A 159 6.60 -3.73 13.38
C VAL A 159 5.71 -2.52 13.67
N TYR A 160 5.64 -2.04 14.92
CA TYR A 160 5.02 -0.75 15.24
C TYR A 160 5.67 0.40 14.47
N ARG A 161 7.01 0.49 14.51
CA ARG A 161 7.76 1.51 13.77
C ARG A 161 7.48 1.44 12.27
N ASN A 162 7.37 0.23 11.72
CA ASN A 162 7.00 0.05 10.32
C ASN A 162 5.58 0.57 10.04
N ILE A 163 4.58 0.19 10.83
CA ILE A 163 3.19 0.64 10.63
C ILE A 163 3.07 2.16 10.77
N LEU A 164 3.72 2.77 11.77
CA LEU A 164 3.75 4.23 11.89
C LEU A 164 4.44 4.93 10.73
N MET A 165 5.52 4.37 10.21
CA MET A 165 6.19 4.90 9.02
C MET A 165 5.24 4.88 7.82
N LEU A 166 4.51 3.79 7.61
CA LEU A 166 3.51 3.68 6.54
C LEU A 166 2.36 4.66 6.73
N LEU A 167 1.84 4.79 7.95
CA LEU A 167 0.82 5.80 8.28
C LEU A 167 1.31 7.22 8.04
N GLY A 168 2.55 7.53 8.42
CA GLY A 168 3.16 8.83 8.19
C GLY A 168 3.23 9.19 6.70
N ILE A 169 3.64 8.23 5.85
CA ILE A 169 3.68 8.41 4.38
C ILE A 169 2.28 8.77 3.85
N VAL A 170 1.25 8.04 4.28
CA VAL A 170 -0.14 8.26 3.86
C VAL A 170 -0.68 9.61 4.33
N LEU A 171 -0.39 10.01 5.58
CA LEU A 171 -0.84 11.29 6.13
C LEU A 171 -0.19 12.47 5.41
N ILE A 172 1.11 12.40 5.12
CA ILE A 172 1.82 13.42 4.36
C ILE A 172 1.26 13.51 2.93
N GLY A 173 1.07 12.36 2.27
CA GLY A 173 0.49 12.30 0.91
C GLY A 173 -0.95 12.82 0.84
N GLY A 174 -1.75 12.58 1.88
CA GLY A 174 -3.14 13.05 1.96
C GLY A 174 -3.29 14.52 2.35
N THR A 175 -2.24 15.16 2.88
CA THR A 175 -2.31 16.54 3.41
C THR A 175 -2.81 17.56 2.37
N PRO A 176 -2.34 17.57 1.11
CA PRO A 176 -2.84 18.54 0.13
C PRO A 176 -4.33 18.33 -0.18
N TYR A 177 -4.85 17.09 -0.11
CA TYR A 177 -6.27 16.82 -0.28
C TYR A 177 -7.11 17.34 0.89
N LEU A 178 -6.61 17.18 2.13
CA LEU A 178 -7.23 17.81 3.31
C LEU A 178 -7.29 19.33 3.14
N LEU A 179 -6.20 19.92 2.64
CA LEU A 179 -6.12 21.36 2.40
C LEU A 179 -7.15 21.81 1.35
N CYS A 180 -7.34 21.06 0.25
CA CYS A 180 -8.38 21.35 -0.74
C CYS A 180 -9.79 21.34 -0.13
N ILE A 181 -10.12 20.36 0.73
CA ILE A 181 -11.42 20.30 1.41
C ILE A 181 -11.61 21.52 2.32
N LEU A 182 -10.58 21.91 3.07
CA LEU A 182 -10.65 23.05 3.98
C LEU A 182 -10.78 24.37 3.21
N ILE A 183 -10.00 24.57 2.14
CA ILE A 183 -10.08 25.77 1.30
C ILE A 183 -11.46 25.85 0.66
N ASN A 184 -12.00 24.75 0.12
CA ASN A 184 -13.36 24.71 -0.47
C ASN A 184 -14.47 25.19 0.47
N LYS A 185 -14.27 25.11 1.80
CA LYS A 185 -15.21 25.67 2.76
C LYS A 185 -15.21 27.19 2.76
N PHE A 186 -14.04 27.82 2.55
CA PHE A 186 -13.84 29.26 2.68
C PHE A 186 -13.81 29.99 1.33
N SER A 187 -13.31 29.35 0.28
CA SER A 187 -13.10 29.95 -1.04
C SER A 187 -13.06 28.87 -2.13
N ALA A 188 -13.26 29.27 -3.39
CA ALA A 188 -13.10 28.34 -4.50
C ALA A 188 -11.64 27.89 -4.61
N THR A 189 -11.38 26.59 -4.46
CA THR A 189 -10.02 26.04 -4.56
C THR A 189 -9.51 26.16 -6.01
N PRO A 190 -8.29 26.70 -6.23
CA PRO A 190 -7.71 26.82 -7.56
C PRO A 190 -7.38 25.44 -8.17
N TRP A 191 -7.62 25.27 -9.47
CA TRP A 191 -7.39 24.05 -10.26
C TRP A 191 -6.06 23.32 -9.95
N PRO A 192 -4.90 24.00 -9.83
CA PRO A 192 -3.62 23.34 -9.60
C PRO A 192 -3.56 22.56 -8.28
N LEU A 193 -4.28 22.99 -7.24
CA LEU A 193 -4.26 22.30 -5.95
C LEU A 193 -4.93 20.92 -6.03
N TYR A 194 -5.99 20.76 -6.84
CA TYR A 194 -6.62 19.46 -7.05
C TYR A 194 -5.68 18.47 -7.74
N SER A 195 -5.00 18.92 -8.80
CA SER A 195 -4.02 18.09 -9.51
C SER A 195 -2.84 17.69 -8.59
N MET A 196 -2.29 18.66 -7.85
CA MET A 196 -1.24 18.39 -6.88
C MET A 196 -1.68 17.41 -5.79
N ALA A 197 -2.91 17.53 -5.28
CA ALA A 197 -3.42 16.59 -4.27
C ALA A 197 -3.45 15.14 -4.77
N VAL A 198 -3.91 14.90 -6.00
CA VAL A 198 -3.92 13.54 -6.56
C VAL A 198 -2.49 13.03 -6.82
N LEU A 199 -1.58 13.88 -7.28
CA LEU A 199 -0.18 13.51 -7.48
C LEU A 199 0.50 13.11 -6.16
N PHE A 200 0.29 13.87 -5.09
CA PHE A 200 0.86 13.54 -3.77
C PHE A 200 0.33 12.22 -3.22
N ILE A 201 -0.96 11.96 -3.38
CA ILE A 201 -1.57 10.71 -2.95
C ILE A 201 -1.01 9.50 -3.75
N THR A 202 -0.88 9.63 -5.08
CA THR A 202 -0.34 8.54 -5.91
C THR A 202 1.14 8.28 -5.63
N MET A 203 1.95 9.33 -5.47
CA MET A 203 3.35 9.21 -5.06
C MET A 203 3.48 8.57 -3.69
N ALA A 204 2.64 8.95 -2.73
CA ALA A 204 2.63 8.33 -1.41
C ALA A 204 2.30 6.84 -1.48
N ALA A 205 1.37 6.41 -2.33
CA ALA A 205 1.06 5.00 -2.52
C ALA A 205 2.24 4.20 -3.11
N ILE A 206 3.01 4.81 -4.02
CA ILE A 206 4.23 4.19 -4.58
C ILE A 206 5.30 4.06 -3.49
N VAL A 207 5.57 5.15 -2.76
CA VAL A 207 6.55 5.18 -1.66
C VAL A 207 6.17 4.19 -0.56
N GLU A 208 4.90 4.09 -0.22
CA GLU A 208 4.37 3.11 0.73
C GLU A 208 4.62 1.68 0.24
N SER A 209 4.32 1.38 -1.03
CA SER A 209 4.56 0.06 -1.62
C SER A 209 6.04 -0.33 -1.56
N VAL A 210 6.93 0.60 -1.93
CA VAL A 210 8.39 0.42 -1.82
C VAL A 210 8.80 0.21 -0.36
N THR A 211 8.23 0.98 0.57
CA THR A 211 8.54 0.87 2.00
C THR A 211 8.11 -0.49 2.56
N ILE A 212 6.93 -1.00 2.19
CA ILE A 212 6.47 -2.34 2.59
C ILE A 212 7.46 -3.40 2.08
N PHE A 213 7.87 -3.31 0.82
CA PHE A 213 8.83 -4.23 0.23
C PHE A 213 10.18 -4.21 0.98
N LEU A 214 10.71 -3.02 1.29
CA LEU A 214 12.00 -2.86 1.98
C LEU A 214 11.95 -3.26 3.46
N THR A 215 10.81 -3.03 4.13
CA THR A 215 10.67 -3.30 5.57
C THR A 215 10.33 -4.76 5.87
N ASN A 216 9.76 -5.50 4.92
CA ASN A 216 9.40 -6.90 5.09
C ASN A 216 10.58 -7.84 4.80
N LYS A 217 11.24 -8.28 5.86
CA LYS A 217 12.38 -9.21 5.79
C LYS A 217 12.05 -10.56 5.18
N ASP A 218 10.81 -11.04 5.37
CA ASP A 218 10.40 -12.36 4.90
C ASP A 218 10.19 -12.34 3.39
N VAL A 219 9.53 -11.30 2.87
CA VAL A 219 9.43 -11.05 1.42
C VAL A 219 10.81 -10.92 0.80
N LYS A 220 11.68 -10.10 1.41
CA LYS A 220 13.06 -9.91 0.96
C LYS A 220 13.81 -11.25 0.88
N ARG A 221 13.69 -12.11 1.90
CA ARG A 221 14.30 -13.45 1.93
C ARG A 221 13.79 -14.35 0.81
N ILE A 222 12.47 -14.42 0.61
CA ILE A 222 11.86 -15.26 -0.43
C ILE A 222 12.31 -14.80 -1.83
N VAL A 223 12.35 -13.49 -2.05
CA VAL A 223 12.80 -12.92 -3.33
C VAL A 223 14.27 -13.24 -3.60
N TYR A 224 15.16 -13.04 -2.62
CA TYR A 224 16.57 -13.41 -2.80
C TYR A 224 16.76 -14.92 -3.00
N ALA A 225 16.01 -15.75 -2.28
CA ALA A 225 16.08 -17.20 -2.48
C ALA A 225 15.71 -17.57 -3.92
N LYS A 226 14.62 -17.02 -4.47
CA LYS A 226 14.22 -17.25 -5.86
C LYS A 226 15.22 -16.70 -6.87
N ILE A 227 15.78 -15.51 -6.63
CA ILE A 227 16.81 -14.93 -7.51
C ILE A 227 18.06 -15.81 -7.52
N ASN A 228 18.51 -16.29 -6.36
CA ASN A 228 19.69 -17.15 -6.27
C ASN A 228 19.47 -18.50 -6.96
N VAL A 229 18.28 -19.09 -6.85
CA VAL A 229 17.92 -20.32 -7.59
C VAL A 229 17.92 -20.07 -9.09
N PHE A 230 17.33 -18.97 -9.55
CA PHE A 230 17.32 -18.63 -10.98
C PHE A 230 18.73 -18.36 -11.53
N GLN A 231 19.60 -17.75 -10.73
CA GLN A 231 21.01 -17.53 -11.08
C GLN A 231 21.79 -18.86 -11.13
N ALA A 232 21.52 -19.79 -10.22
CA ALA A 232 22.13 -21.12 -10.22
C ALA A 232 21.70 -21.94 -11.46
N GLU A 233 20.40 -21.94 -11.77
CA GLU A 233 19.84 -22.64 -12.95
C GLU A 233 20.45 -22.11 -14.25
N LYS A 234 20.55 -20.79 -14.40
CA LYS A 234 21.18 -20.16 -15.57
C LYS A 234 22.68 -20.49 -15.69
N THR A 235 23.37 -20.71 -14.57
CA THR A 235 24.80 -21.08 -14.55
C THR A 235 25.00 -22.53 -14.96
N GLU A 236 24.11 -23.44 -14.55
CA GLU A 236 24.14 -24.85 -14.97
C GLU A 236 23.85 -25.01 -16.46
N THR A 237 22.86 -24.30 -17.02
CA THR A 237 22.56 -24.36 -18.46
C THR A 237 23.75 -23.88 -19.30
N PHE A 238 24.40 -22.79 -18.87
CA PHE A 238 25.57 -22.24 -19.57
C PHE A 238 26.78 -23.18 -19.50
N THR A 239 26.98 -23.90 -18.39
CA THR A 239 28.08 -24.85 -18.21
C THR A 239 27.88 -26.10 -19.09
N ILE A 240 26.65 -26.60 -19.19
CA ILE A 240 26.31 -27.75 -20.05
C ILE A 240 26.53 -27.39 -21.53
N GLU A 241 26.04 -26.22 -21.97
CA GLU A 241 26.20 -25.79 -23.36
C GLU A 241 27.67 -25.58 -23.75
N THR A 242 28.47 -25.02 -22.83
CA THR A 242 29.91 -24.87 -23.03
C THR A 242 30.59 -26.22 -23.14
N THR A 243 30.30 -27.16 -22.22
CA THR A 243 30.89 -28.50 -22.21
C THR A 243 30.55 -29.30 -23.48
N MET A 244 29.30 -29.21 -23.97
CA MET A 244 28.89 -29.82 -25.22
C MET A 244 29.66 -29.25 -26.42
N LYS A 245 29.86 -27.92 -26.49
CA LYS A 245 30.66 -27.29 -27.55
C LYS A 245 32.12 -27.75 -27.52
N THR A 246 32.73 -27.88 -26.34
CA THR A 246 34.12 -28.35 -26.21
C THR A 246 34.27 -29.82 -26.65
N MET A 247 33.34 -30.70 -26.25
CA MET A 247 33.35 -32.10 -26.65
C MET A 247 33.16 -32.28 -28.17
N THR A 248 32.27 -31.48 -28.76
CA THR A 248 32.05 -31.52 -30.22
C THR A 248 33.30 -31.08 -30.97
N THR A 249 33.97 -30.02 -30.49
CA THR A 249 35.21 -29.51 -31.10
C THR A 249 36.36 -30.52 -30.98
N HIS A 250 36.51 -31.17 -29.83
CA HIS A 250 37.52 -32.20 -29.62
C HIS A 250 37.29 -33.43 -30.52
N ASN A 251 36.04 -33.86 -30.70
CA ASN A 251 35.71 -34.98 -31.60
C ASN A 251 35.99 -34.65 -33.07
N GLN A 252 35.78 -33.40 -33.49
CA GLN A 252 36.13 -32.95 -34.85
C GLN A 252 37.66 -32.91 -35.07
N LEU A 253 38.43 -32.48 -34.07
CA LEU A 253 39.90 -32.49 -34.11
C LEU A 253 40.47 -33.91 -34.16
N LYS A 254 39.95 -34.82 -33.33
CA LYS A 254 40.36 -36.24 -33.34
C LYS A 254 40.08 -36.88 -34.70
N LYS A 255 38.92 -36.61 -35.31
CA LYS A 255 38.55 -37.12 -36.64
C LYS A 255 39.46 -36.59 -37.75
N ARG A 256 39.93 -35.33 -37.67
CA ARG A 256 40.90 -34.78 -38.63
C ARG A 256 42.28 -35.44 -38.49
N GLN A 257 42.77 -35.65 -37.27
CA GLN A 257 44.08 -36.30 -37.05
C GLN A 257 44.13 -37.73 -37.58
N THR A 258 43.04 -38.51 -37.44
CA THR A 258 42.97 -39.89 -37.96
C THR A 258 43.02 -39.95 -39.50
N ILE A 259 42.56 -38.90 -40.20
CA ILE A 259 42.58 -38.86 -41.67
C ILE A 259 43.99 -38.56 -42.21
N THR A 260 44.77 -37.73 -41.51
CA THR A 260 46.17 -37.41 -41.89
C THR A 260 47.19 -38.53 -41.66
N ILE A 261 46.87 -39.54 -40.84
CA ILE A 261 47.80 -40.65 -40.55
C ILE A 261 47.64 -41.81 -41.56
N ASN A 262 46.51 -41.84 -42.29
CA ASN A 262 46.18 -42.88 -43.27
C ASN A 262 46.33 -42.41 -44.74
N ALA A 263 46.97 -41.27 -44.97
CA ALA A 263 47.31 -40.73 -46.29
C ALA A 263 48.84 -40.64 -46.40
#